data_AF-A0A9W9EEY4-F1
#
_entry.id   AF-A0A9W9EEY4-F1
#
_cell.length_a   1.000
_cell.length_b   1.000
_cell.length_c   1.000
_cell.angle_alpha   90.00
_cell.angle_beta   90.00
_cell.angle_gamma   90.00
#
_symmetry.space_group_name_H-M   'P 1'
#
loop_
_entity.id
_entity.type
_entity.pdbx_description
1 polymer ?
#
loop_
_entity_poly.entity_id
_entity_poly.type
_entity_poly.pdbx_seq_one_letter_code
_entity_poly.pdbx_strand_id
1 'polypeptide(L)'
;MQEYQSQRTTFRIRRVPLGWNVGHLRACLEQHDPSSCPDVKSFVPEIDRRSFTATVVYKSRSSVTQGPKPWDLSLEGPHEKSSSNNGYLEIDDNLLGITSLYLPPAKDHKVDIIALGNISGCPLESFEDVASNHVWLRDILPAQLVDKETRQPMARVMTYGYQSILNKTNGRMTLEALGTAFVKVFTALSNSSQIKPAILIGHGFGGLVIKQALASLSKLRGETEMNVFRALRGVVFFGVPHDGMDITFFQLAAEHPNQQVIDSLRRGGSESLNQLHVEFLQAFSEKCEPEIFSFYETLESDISRQHKDATSFTGVVVTKASATRCHLGEPNGQHTCAIPRSNANLARFEPHDPEFDAVRNTLLGIIQRAA
;
A
#
# COMPACT_ATOMS: atom_id res chain seq x y z
N MET A 1 10.74 23.42 -16.18
CA MET A 1 10.44 24.09 -14.89
C MET A 1 9.02 23.72 -14.54
N GLN A 2 8.82 23.31 -13.27
CA GLN A 2 7.58 22.80 -12.64
C GLN A 2 7.13 21.41 -13.08
N GLU A 3 7.77 20.39 -12.48
CA GLU A 3 7.10 19.13 -12.20
C GLU A 3 5.76 19.46 -11.51
N TYR A 4 4.66 18.89 -11.99
CA TYR A 4 3.51 18.60 -11.13
C TYR A 4 3.91 17.46 -10.17
N GLN A 5 4.93 17.69 -9.34
CA GLN A 5 4.94 17.06 -8.03
C GLN A 5 3.75 17.68 -7.32
N SER A 6 2.60 16.98 -7.34
CA SER A 6 1.58 17.21 -6.32
C SER A 6 2.33 17.32 -5.02
N GLN A 7 2.36 18.51 -4.41
CA GLN A 7 3.08 18.70 -3.16
C GLN A 7 2.44 17.75 -2.17
N ARG A 8 3.08 16.62 -1.88
CA ARG A 8 2.52 15.64 -0.95
C ARG A 8 2.23 16.37 0.35
N THR A 9 0.96 16.33 0.72
CA THR A 9 0.43 16.97 1.93
C THR A 9 0.44 15.98 3.08
N THR A 10 0.36 14.67 2.79
CA THR A 10 0.36 13.58 3.77
C THR A 10 1.76 13.05 4.05
N PHE A 11 2.15 13.02 5.33
CA PHE A 11 3.41 12.47 5.83
C PHE A 11 3.16 11.44 6.93
N ARG A 12 4.09 10.51 7.12
CA ARG A 12 4.13 9.62 8.29
C ARG A 12 5.03 10.21 9.35
N ILE A 13 4.56 10.21 10.58
CA ILE A 13 5.31 10.52 11.79
C ILE A 13 5.52 9.22 12.56
N ARG A 14 6.74 8.98 13.04
CA ARG A 14 7.11 7.79 13.84
C ARG A 14 7.83 8.19 15.10
N ARG A 15 8.07 7.20 15.97
CA ARG A 15 8.75 7.37 17.27
C ARG A 15 8.00 8.28 18.23
N VAL A 16 6.68 8.41 18.04
CA VAL A 16 5.85 9.23 18.92
C VAL A 16 5.77 8.54 20.30
N PRO A 17 6.06 9.24 21.42
CA PRO A 17 6.13 8.61 22.73
C PRO A 17 4.84 7.90 23.17
N LEU A 18 4.96 6.80 23.94
CA LEU A 18 3.83 5.99 24.40
C LEU A 18 2.83 6.73 25.31
N GLY A 19 3.26 7.81 25.96
CA GLY A 19 2.38 8.66 26.80
C GLY A 19 1.63 9.73 26.01
N TRP A 20 1.89 9.87 24.71
CA TRP A 20 1.27 10.92 23.90
C TRP A 20 -0.10 10.51 23.37
N ASN A 21 -0.91 11.53 23.10
CA ASN A 21 -2.16 11.42 22.38
C ASN A 21 -2.11 12.35 21.16
N VAL A 22 -3.18 12.37 20.37
CA VAL A 22 -3.29 13.23 19.18
C VAL A 22 -3.07 14.71 19.50
N GLY A 23 -3.53 15.20 20.66
CA GLY A 23 -3.33 16.58 21.10
C GLY A 23 -1.86 16.91 21.36
N HIS A 24 -1.13 16.03 22.06
CA HIS A 24 0.31 16.19 22.29
C HIS A 24 1.09 16.23 20.97
N LEU A 25 0.81 15.29 20.05
CA LEU A 25 1.45 15.26 18.75
C LEU A 25 1.18 16.54 17.95
N ARG A 26 -0.09 16.96 17.86
CA ARG A 26 -0.47 18.19 17.15
C ARG A 26 0.26 19.40 17.71
N ALA A 27 0.24 19.58 19.04
CA ALA A 27 0.92 20.70 19.69
C ALA A 27 2.42 20.72 19.42
N CYS A 28 3.09 19.57 19.40
CA CYS A 28 4.51 19.47 19.08
C CYS A 28 4.82 19.88 17.62
N LEU A 29 4.00 19.42 16.67
CA LEU A 29 4.14 19.79 15.26
C LEU A 29 3.87 21.30 15.04
N GLU A 30 2.85 21.85 15.68
CA GLU A 30 2.52 23.29 15.65
C GLU A 30 3.59 24.15 16.31
N GLN A 31 4.24 23.67 17.37
CA GLN A 31 5.35 24.40 18.00
C GLN A 31 6.54 24.58 17.07
N HIS A 32 6.84 23.57 16.25
CA HIS A 32 7.94 23.61 15.29
C HIS A 32 7.58 24.39 14.02
N ASP A 33 6.32 24.32 13.61
CA ASP A 33 5.81 25.05 12.46
C ASP A 33 4.37 25.52 12.68
N PRO A 34 4.18 26.71 13.31
CA PRO A 34 2.86 27.23 13.65
C PRO A 34 1.96 27.48 12.43
N SER A 35 2.56 27.64 11.25
CA SER A 35 1.82 27.90 10.01
C SER A 35 1.30 26.63 9.34
N SER A 36 1.85 25.47 9.70
CA SER A 36 1.64 24.20 8.98
C SER A 36 0.24 23.57 9.15
N CYS A 37 -0.52 23.97 10.17
CA CYS A 37 -1.87 23.47 10.49
C CYS A 37 -2.00 21.93 10.35
N PRO A 38 -1.27 21.13 11.16
CA PRO A 38 -1.21 19.69 11.02
C PRO A 38 -2.55 19.02 11.38
N ASP A 39 -3.09 18.27 10.43
CA ASP A 39 -4.26 17.42 10.63
C ASP A 39 -3.85 15.96 10.77
N VAL A 40 -3.88 15.44 12.00
CA VAL A 40 -3.53 14.06 12.34
C VAL A 40 -4.67 13.14 11.90
N LYS A 41 -4.46 12.41 10.80
CA LYS A 41 -5.46 11.52 10.19
C LYS A 41 -5.46 10.11 10.76
N SER A 42 -4.31 9.64 11.25
CA SER A 42 -4.22 8.38 12.00
C SER A 42 -3.27 8.53 13.18
N PHE A 43 -3.49 7.75 14.24
CA PHE A 43 -2.62 7.69 15.41
C PHE A 43 -2.77 6.33 16.07
N VAL A 44 -1.79 5.45 15.86
CA VAL A 44 -1.85 4.05 16.30
C VAL A 44 -0.48 3.58 16.81
N PRO A 45 -0.43 2.61 17.73
CA PRO A 45 0.83 2.00 18.12
C PRO A 45 1.56 1.43 16.90
N GLU A 46 2.88 1.56 16.85
CA GLU A 46 3.71 0.79 15.94
C GLU A 46 3.59 -0.72 16.24
N ILE A 47 3.97 -1.55 15.28
CA ILE A 47 3.81 -3.02 15.38
C ILE A 47 4.58 -3.61 16.55
N ASP A 48 5.76 -3.07 16.85
CA ASP A 48 6.57 -3.47 18.00
C ASP A 48 6.05 -2.91 19.34
N ARG A 49 5.01 -2.05 19.28
CA ARG A 49 4.38 -1.35 20.41
C ARG A 49 5.34 -0.52 21.26
N ARG A 50 6.47 -0.09 20.70
CA ARG A 50 7.47 0.74 21.40
C ARG A 50 7.21 2.23 21.25
N SER A 51 6.45 2.62 20.24
CA SER A 51 6.06 4.00 19.97
C SER A 51 4.71 4.05 19.25
N PHE A 52 4.21 5.26 18.99
CA PHE A 52 3.09 5.51 18.08
C PHE A 52 3.59 5.97 16.71
N THR A 53 2.79 5.67 15.69
CA THR A 53 2.90 6.24 14.35
C THR A 53 1.60 6.95 13.99
N ALA A 54 1.74 8.00 13.18
CA ALA A 54 0.63 8.80 12.70
C ALA A 54 0.80 9.13 11.22
N THR A 55 -0.31 9.31 10.51
CA THR A 55 -0.31 10.02 9.23
C THR A 55 -0.88 11.41 9.45
N VAL A 56 -0.19 12.42 8.92
CA VAL A 56 -0.49 13.83 9.14
C VAL A 56 -0.57 14.55 7.80
N VAL A 57 -1.68 15.25 7.58
CA VAL A 57 -1.88 16.12 6.42
C VAL A 57 -1.56 17.56 6.84
N TYR A 58 -0.67 18.22 6.12
CA TYR A 58 -0.39 19.63 6.32
C TYR A 58 -1.10 20.48 5.26
N LYS A 59 -1.72 21.58 5.68
CA LYS A 59 -2.33 22.55 4.74
C LYS A 59 -1.29 23.27 3.90
N SER A 60 -0.11 23.51 4.48
CA SER A 60 1.07 24.03 3.82
C SER A 60 2.26 23.14 4.17
N ARG A 61 3.09 22.79 3.18
CA ARG A 61 4.25 21.92 3.39
C ARG A 61 5.12 22.47 4.52
N SER A 62 5.27 21.67 5.59
CA SER A 62 6.04 22.06 6.77
C SER A 62 7.48 22.40 6.38
N SER A 63 8.00 23.49 6.94
CA SER A 63 9.38 23.96 6.79
C SER A 63 10.42 22.85 6.97
N VAL A 64 10.21 21.95 7.94
CA VAL A 64 11.10 20.80 8.20
C VAL A 64 11.19 19.85 7.00
N THR A 65 10.08 19.66 6.29
CA THR A 65 10.01 18.79 5.11
C THR A 65 10.48 19.45 3.83
N GLN A 66 10.91 20.72 3.88
CA GLN A 66 11.48 21.44 2.74
C GLN A 66 13.00 21.23 2.60
N GLY A 67 13.67 20.82 3.69
CA GLY A 67 15.10 20.49 3.71
C GLY A 67 15.43 19.10 3.15
N PRO A 68 16.73 18.74 3.07
CA PRO A 68 17.14 17.38 2.72
C PRO A 68 16.74 16.37 3.82
N LYS A 69 16.50 15.13 3.43
CA LYS A 69 16.24 14.01 4.36
C LYS A 69 17.54 13.57 5.07
N PRO A 70 17.47 12.94 6.27
CA PRO A 70 16.26 12.62 7.04
C PRO A 70 15.61 13.86 7.66
N TRP A 71 14.30 13.78 7.91
CA TRP A 71 13.53 14.83 8.55
C TRP A 71 13.20 14.42 9.98
N ASP A 72 13.89 15.02 10.95
CA ASP A 72 13.72 14.73 12.37
C ASP A 72 13.30 16.00 13.13
N LEU A 73 12.36 15.84 14.08
CA LEU A 73 11.93 16.90 14.99
C LEU A 73 12.37 16.58 16.42
N SER A 74 13.16 17.47 17.02
CA SER A 74 13.58 17.33 18.41
C SER A 74 12.40 17.48 19.36
N LEU A 75 12.33 16.65 20.40
CA LEU A 75 11.31 16.77 21.44
C LEU A 75 11.68 17.79 22.54
N GLU A 76 12.94 18.22 22.60
CA GLU A 76 13.39 19.27 23.52
C GLU A 76 13.15 20.66 22.92
N GLY A 77 12.52 21.56 23.68
CA GLY A 77 12.46 22.98 23.32
C GLY A 77 13.86 23.62 23.36
N PRO A 78 14.07 24.81 22.76
CA PRO A 78 15.38 25.43 22.58
C PRO A 78 16.15 25.79 23.88
N HIS A 79 15.65 25.46 25.08
CA HIS A 79 16.18 25.94 26.36
C HIS A 79 16.37 24.91 27.49
N GLU A 80 16.29 23.59 27.25
CA GLU A 80 16.58 22.61 28.32
C GLU A 80 17.85 21.80 28.06
N LYS A 81 18.70 21.73 29.09
CA LYS A 81 20.02 21.10 29.05
C LYS A 81 19.92 19.58 29.19
N SER A 82 20.32 18.89 28.11
CA SER A 82 20.87 17.54 28.03
C SER A 82 20.73 16.64 29.27
N SER A 83 19.70 15.79 29.25
CA SER A 83 19.71 14.53 29.98
C SER A 83 19.57 13.37 29.00
N SER A 84 20.71 12.89 28.48
CA SER A 84 21.06 11.56 27.91
C SER A 84 20.01 10.66 27.21
N ASN A 85 18.84 11.15 26.83
CA ASN A 85 17.81 10.41 26.09
C ASN A 85 17.03 11.37 25.18
N ASN A 86 17.75 12.06 24.28
CA ASN A 86 17.16 12.95 23.28
C ASN A 86 16.22 12.16 22.36
N GLY A 87 14.91 12.26 22.63
CA GLY A 87 13.88 11.73 21.75
C GLY A 87 13.64 12.68 20.57
N TYR A 88 13.31 12.11 19.42
CA TYR A 88 12.91 12.85 18.22
C TYR A 88 11.74 12.15 17.54
N LEU A 89 10.93 12.93 16.82
CA LEU A 89 9.96 12.40 15.87
C LEU A 89 10.62 12.24 14.50
N GLU A 90 10.45 11.09 13.88
CA GLU A 90 10.91 10.84 12.51
C GLU A 90 9.77 11.15 11.54
N ILE A 91 10.05 11.93 10.49
CA ILE A 91 9.10 12.26 9.43
C ILE A 91 9.57 11.64 8.12
N ASP A 92 8.66 10.96 7.43
CA ASP A 92 8.89 10.51 6.07
C ASP A 92 7.62 10.65 5.21
N ASP A 93 7.81 10.69 3.89
CA ASP A 93 6.74 10.80 2.89
C ASP A 93 6.51 9.50 2.11
N ASN A 94 7.44 8.53 2.21
CA ASN A 94 7.49 7.35 1.35
C ASN A 94 6.92 6.11 2.03
N LEU A 95 6.71 6.16 3.34
CA LEU A 95 6.15 5.11 4.17
C LEU A 95 6.87 3.77 3.99
N LEU A 96 8.19 3.79 3.80
CA LEU A 96 8.97 2.56 3.66
C LEU A 96 8.75 1.64 4.87
N GLY A 97 8.59 0.35 4.58
CA GLY A 97 8.20 -0.64 5.56
C GLY A 97 6.70 -0.65 5.85
N ILE A 98 6.33 -1.35 6.91
CA ILE A 98 4.94 -1.54 7.31
C ILE A 98 4.47 -0.36 8.17
N THR A 99 3.29 0.17 7.85
CA THR A 99 2.64 1.28 8.56
C THR A 99 1.24 0.88 8.94
N SER A 100 0.89 0.99 10.22
CA SER A 100 -0.49 0.82 10.67
C SER A 100 -1.27 2.11 10.43
N LEU A 101 -2.42 2.00 9.76
CA LEU A 101 -3.33 3.13 9.50
C LEU A 101 -4.48 3.14 10.51
N TYR A 102 -4.93 1.95 10.93
CA TYR A 102 -5.98 1.78 11.91
C TYR A 102 -5.76 0.48 12.71
N LEU A 103 -6.01 0.53 14.01
CA LEU A 103 -5.95 -0.62 14.91
C LEU A 103 -7.24 -0.67 15.75
N PRO A 104 -8.10 -1.69 15.58
CA PRO A 104 -9.27 -1.87 16.43
C PRO A 104 -8.87 -2.26 17.86
N PRO A 105 -9.76 -2.07 18.85
CA PRO A 105 -9.56 -2.61 20.19
C PRO A 105 -9.27 -4.12 20.15
N ALA A 106 -8.40 -4.61 21.03
CA ALA A 106 -7.93 -6.00 20.99
C ALA A 106 -9.05 -7.06 21.02
N LYS A 107 -10.15 -6.77 21.72
CA LYS A 107 -11.34 -7.64 21.81
C LYS A 107 -12.11 -7.73 20.48
N ASP A 108 -12.05 -6.67 19.67
CA ASP A 108 -12.77 -6.52 18.41
C ASP A 108 -11.88 -6.87 17.20
N HIS A 109 -10.56 -7.02 17.38
CA HIS A 109 -9.62 -7.35 16.31
C HIS A 109 -9.81 -8.78 15.77
N LYS A 110 -10.44 -8.89 14.60
CA LYS A 110 -10.73 -10.17 13.92
C LYS A 110 -9.89 -10.42 12.67
N VAL A 111 -9.49 -9.39 11.95
CA VAL A 111 -8.82 -9.53 10.64
C VAL A 111 -7.73 -8.48 10.43
N ASP A 112 -6.69 -8.85 9.68
CA ASP A 112 -5.65 -7.95 9.19
C ASP A 112 -5.84 -7.67 7.70
N ILE A 113 -5.71 -6.40 7.32
CA ILE A 113 -5.69 -5.96 5.92
C ILE A 113 -4.36 -5.27 5.65
N ILE A 114 -3.64 -5.73 4.63
CA ILE A 114 -2.33 -5.17 4.26
C ILE A 114 -2.36 -4.75 2.80
N ALA A 115 -2.22 -3.45 2.55
CA ALA A 115 -2.23 -2.88 1.21
C ALA A 115 -0.83 -2.54 0.70
N LEU A 116 -0.52 -2.90 -0.54
CA LEU A 116 0.70 -2.55 -1.26
C LEU A 116 0.35 -1.69 -2.48
N GLY A 117 0.97 -0.52 -2.55
CA GLY A 117 0.81 0.41 -3.65
C GLY A 117 1.54 0.00 -4.93
N ASN A 118 1.38 0.84 -5.94
CA ASN A 118 1.97 0.66 -7.27
C ASN A 118 3.47 1.01 -7.29
N ILE A 119 4.00 1.22 -8.50
CA ILE A 119 5.40 1.28 -8.87
C ILE A 119 6.27 2.30 -8.11
N SER A 120 5.67 3.36 -7.57
CA SER A 120 6.39 4.34 -6.75
C SER A 120 6.83 3.75 -5.40
N GLY A 121 6.23 2.63 -4.99
CA GLY A 121 6.45 2.02 -3.69
C GLY A 121 5.97 2.86 -2.51
N CYS A 122 5.36 4.03 -2.78
CA CYS A 122 4.72 4.88 -1.79
C CYS A 122 3.23 4.51 -1.73
N PRO A 123 2.78 3.83 -0.67
CA PRO A 123 1.47 3.22 -0.67
C PRO A 123 0.33 4.23 -0.72
N LEU A 124 0.42 5.36 0.00
CA LEU A 124 -0.68 6.31 0.07
C LEU A 124 -1.04 6.87 -1.31
N GLU A 125 -0.06 7.14 -2.18
CA GLU A 125 -0.31 7.65 -3.55
C GLU A 125 -1.20 6.74 -4.40
N SER A 126 -1.24 5.45 -4.08
CA SER A 126 -2.05 4.46 -4.81
C SER A 126 -3.50 4.45 -4.36
N PHE A 127 -3.77 4.89 -3.13
CA PHE A 127 -5.07 4.77 -2.47
C PHE A 127 -5.65 6.13 -2.05
N GLU A 128 -4.94 7.22 -2.31
CA GLU A 128 -5.35 8.59 -2.00
C GLU A 128 -6.10 9.22 -3.16
N ASP A 129 -7.29 9.76 -2.90
CA ASP A 129 -7.86 10.80 -3.72
C ASP A 129 -7.11 12.11 -3.46
N VAL A 130 -6.37 12.58 -4.47
CA VAL A 130 -5.51 13.75 -4.39
C VAL A 130 -6.31 15.03 -4.16
N ALA A 131 -7.54 15.11 -4.67
CA ALA A 131 -8.36 16.32 -4.55
C ALA A 131 -8.79 16.58 -3.10
N SER A 132 -9.16 15.53 -2.37
CA SER A 132 -9.63 15.63 -0.98
C SER A 132 -8.61 15.21 0.09
N ASN A 133 -7.43 14.70 -0.31
CA ASN A 133 -6.45 14.03 0.57
C ASN A 133 -7.07 12.85 1.36
N HIS A 134 -8.09 12.22 0.76
CA HIS A 134 -8.82 11.11 1.36
C HIS A 134 -8.12 9.80 1.00
N VAL A 135 -7.75 9.02 2.00
CA VAL A 135 -7.19 7.68 1.82
C VAL A 135 -8.22 6.69 2.31
N TRP A 136 -8.95 6.04 1.41
CA TRP A 136 -10.09 5.19 1.77
C TRP A 136 -9.72 4.05 2.74
N LEU A 137 -8.52 3.49 2.64
CA LEU A 137 -7.99 2.48 3.57
C LEU A 137 -7.95 2.98 5.03
N ARG A 138 -7.64 4.26 5.22
CA ARG A 138 -7.51 4.92 6.53
C ARG A 138 -8.83 5.53 6.98
N ASP A 139 -9.50 6.24 6.08
CA ASP A 139 -10.52 7.22 6.42
C ASP A 139 -11.95 6.65 6.40
N ILE A 140 -12.22 5.62 5.60
CA ILE A 140 -13.58 5.04 5.50
C ILE A 140 -13.61 3.54 5.76
N LEU A 141 -12.62 2.77 5.30
CA LEU A 141 -12.63 1.31 5.40
C LEU A 141 -12.80 0.78 6.84
N PRO A 142 -12.14 1.33 7.88
CA PRO A 142 -12.31 0.84 9.24
C PRO A 142 -13.76 0.90 9.73
N ALA A 143 -14.47 1.97 9.41
CA ALA A 143 -15.87 2.16 9.81
C ALA A 143 -16.85 1.29 9.01
N GLN A 144 -16.41 0.73 7.88
CA GLN A 144 -17.24 -0.11 7.00
C GLN A 144 -17.06 -1.60 7.30
N LEU A 145 -15.93 -1.99 7.90
CA LEU A 145 -15.64 -3.36 8.31
C LEU A 145 -15.90 -3.53 9.81
N VAL A 146 -17.18 -3.61 10.16
CA VAL A 146 -17.64 -3.76 11.55
C VAL A 146 -18.13 -5.17 11.84
N ASP A 147 -17.94 -5.60 13.08
CA ASP A 147 -18.52 -6.83 13.60
C ASP A 147 -20.06 -6.71 13.67
N LYS A 148 -20.78 -7.78 13.31
CA LYS A 148 -22.24 -7.78 13.25
C LYS A 148 -22.88 -7.60 14.63
N GLU A 149 -22.25 -8.14 15.67
CA GLU A 149 -22.76 -8.15 17.04
C GLU A 149 -22.31 -6.90 17.79
N THR A 150 -21.01 -6.61 17.81
CA THR A 150 -20.48 -5.51 18.61
C THR A 150 -20.64 -4.15 17.94
N ARG A 151 -20.91 -4.14 16.62
CA ARG A 151 -20.96 -2.94 15.77
C ARG A 151 -19.66 -2.11 15.83
N GLN A 152 -18.57 -2.70 16.31
CA GLN A 152 -17.26 -2.07 16.37
C GLN A 152 -16.44 -2.44 15.12
N PRO A 153 -15.55 -1.55 14.66
CA PRO A 153 -14.55 -1.89 13.66
C PRO A 153 -13.73 -3.11 14.09
N MET A 154 -13.54 -4.06 13.16
CA MET A 154 -12.88 -5.33 13.45
C MET A 154 -11.58 -5.58 12.68
N ALA A 155 -11.28 -4.73 11.70
CA ALA A 155 -10.13 -4.88 10.82
C ALA A 155 -8.98 -3.96 11.25
N ARG A 156 -7.80 -4.53 11.50
CA ARG A 156 -6.55 -3.76 11.52
C ARG A 156 -6.15 -3.46 10.08
N VAL A 157 -5.95 -2.19 9.76
CA VAL A 157 -5.57 -1.77 8.40
C VAL A 157 -4.13 -1.29 8.40
N MET A 158 -3.33 -1.87 7.51
CA MET A 158 -1.93 -1.58 7.36
C MET A 158 -1.59 -1.37 5.88
N THR A 159 -0.46 -0.71 5.66
CA THR A 159 0.12 -0.60 4.33
C THR A 159 1.62 -0.84 4.36
N TYR A 160 2.16 -1.40 3.28
CA TYR A 160 3.58 -1.68 3.16
C TYR A 160 4.18 -0.88 2.00
N GLY A 161 5.06 0.06 2.34
CA GLY A 161 5.87 0.79 1.38
C GLY A 161 7.17 0.06 1.08
N TYR A 162 7.62 0.16 -0.15
CA TYR A 162 8.83 -0.47 -0.64
C TYR A 162 9.61 0.46 -1.55
N GLN A 163 10.84 0.07 -1.84
CA GLN A 163 11.72 0.93 -2.63
C GLN A 163 11.17 1.11 -4.05
N SER A 164 10.98 2.38 -4.46
CA SER A 164 10.50 2.73 -5.80
C SER A 164 11.37 2.12 -6.89
N ILE A 165 10.74 1.50 -7.89
CA ILE A 165 11.44 0.98 -9.07
C ILE A 165 11.56 2.02 -10.20
N LEU A 166 10.99 3.22 -10.00
CA LEU A 166 11.10 4.35 -10.93
C LEU A 166 12.43 5.11 -10.82
N ASN A 167 13.23 4.82 -9.79
CA ASN A 167 14.50 5.52 -9.55
C ASN A 167 15.66 4.53 -9.40
N LYS A 168 16.58 4.54 -10.38
CA LYS A 168 17.75 3.66 -10.48
C LYS A 168 18.79 3.92 -9.38
N THR A 169 18.79 5.10 -8.75
CA THR A 169 19.67 5.35 -7.59
C THR A 169 19.32 4.48 -6.40
N ASN A 170 18.10 3.91 -6.40
CA ASN A 170 17.64 2.96 -5.40
C ASN A 170 18.21 1.53 -5.58
N GLY A 171 19.14 1.35 -6.52
CA GLY A 171 19.85 0.09 -6.74
C GLY A 171 19.12 -0.89 -7.66
N ARG A 172 19.60 -2.14 -7.66
CA ARG A 172 19.09 -3.26 -8.48
C ARG A 172 18.00 -4.05 -7.74
N MET A 173 16.96 -3.36 -7.26
CA MET A 173 15.82 -4.05 -6.63
C MET A 173 15.11 -4.93 -7.66
N THR A 174 14.98 -6.22 -7.37
CA THR A 174 14.23 -7.18 -8.18
C THR A 174 12.86 -7.46 -7.55
N LEU A 175 11.92 -7.97 -8.35
CA LEU A 175 10.63 -8.42 -7.84
C LEU A 175 10.80 -9.48 -6.74
N GLU A 176 11.72 -10.43 -6.93
CA GLU A 176 12.06 -11.46 -5.94
C GLU A 176 12.55 -10.87 -4.61
N ALA A 177 13.43 -9.86 -4.66
CA ALA A 177 13.93 -9.20 -3.45
C ALA A 177 12.81 -8.46 -2.71
N LEU A 178 11.92 -7.79 -3.43
CA LEU A 178 10.75 -7.11 -2.86
C LEU A 178 9.77 -8.11 -2.23
N GLY A 179 9.48 -9.21 -2.93
CA GLY A 179 8.62 -10.28 -2.40
C GLY A 179 9.20 -10.92 -1.14
N THR A 180 10.50 -11.23 -1.14
CA THR A 180 11.19 -11.81 0.03
C THR A 180 11.22 -10.83 1.22
N ALA A 181 11.42 -9.53 0.96
CA ALA A 181 11.33 -8.52 2.01
C ALA A 181 9.92 -8.45 2.61
N PHE A 182 8.88 -8.52 1.77
CA PHE A 182 7.50 -8.54 2.24
C PHE A 182 7.17 -9.81 3.03
N VAL A 183 7.66 -10.99 2.62
CA VAL A 183 7.52 -12.25 3.39
C VAL A 183 8.03 -12.07 4.82
N LYS A 184 9.22 -11.49 5.02
CA LYS A 184 9.78 -11.27 6.36
C LYS A 184 8.85 -10.42 7.23
N VAL A 185 8.29 -9.36 6.66
CA VAL A 185 7.35 -8.47 7.36
C VAL A 185 6.04 -9.20 7.67
N PHE A 186 5.49 -9.92 6.70
CA PHE A 186 4.23 -10.64 6.86
C PHE A 186 4.35 -11.75 7.91
N THR A 187 5.47 -12.47 7.93
CA THR A 187 5.79 -13.45 8.97
C THR A 187 5.99 -12.78 10.34
N ALA A 188 6.69 -11.65 10.42
CA ALA A 188 6.92 -10.97 11.70
C ALA A 188 5.62 -10.47 12.36
N LEU A 189 4.61 -10.08 11.57
CA LEU A 189 3.30 -9.69 12.09
C LEU A 189 2.63 -10.81 12.89
N SER A 190 2.84 -12.07 12.50
CA SER A 190 2.29 -13.26 13.15
C SER A 190 2.92 -13.58 14.51
N ASN A 191 4.15 -13.13 14.75
CA ASN A 191 4.86 -13.35 16.02
C ASN A 191 4.42 -12.38 17.14
N SER A 192 3.70 -11.30 16.78
CA SER A 192 3.38 -10.20 17.71
C SER A 192 2.08 -10.39 18.49
N SER A 193 1.22 -11.33 18.08
CA SER A 193 -0.06 -11.69 18.71
C SER A 193 -0.67 -12.88 17.97
N GLN A 194 -1.74 -13.49 18.50
CA GLN A 194 -2.45 -14.59 17.85
C GLN A 194 -2.70 -14.29 16.36
N ILE A 195 -2.21 -15.18 15.50
CA ILE A 195 -2.28 -15.02 14.04
C ILE A 195 -3.73 -14.79 13.64
N LYS A 196 -3.99 -13.62 13.05
CA LYS A 196 -5.32 -13.25 12.56
C LYS A 196 -5.45 -13.62 11.09
N PRO A 197 -6.67 -13.97 10.64
CA PRO A 197 -7.01 -13.98 9.23
C PRO A 197 -6.49 -12.72 8.52
N ALA A 198 -5.92 -12.89 7.33
CA ALA A 198 -5.30 -11.81 6.57
C ALA A 198 -5.91 -11.67 5.18
N ILE A 199 -6.09 -10.42 4.74
CA ILE A 199 -6.43 -10.04 3.37
C ILE A 199 -5.34 -9.13 2.84
N LEU A 200 -4.82 -9.44 1.66
CA LEU A 200 -3.82 -8.63 0.98
C LEU A 200 -4.47 -7.80 -0.13
N ILE A 201 -4.09 -6.54 -0.25
CA ILE A 201 -4.57 -5.64 -1.31
C ILE A 201 -3.38 -5.18 -2.13
N GLY A 202 -3.40 -5.37 -3.45
CA GLY A 202 -2.32 -4.97 -4.34
C GLY A 202 -2.79 -4.10 -5.49
N HIS A 203 -2.22 -2.92 -5.65
CA HIS A 203 -2.43 -2.08 -6.83
C HIS A 203 -1.22 -2.13 -7.76
N GLY A 204 -1.46 -2.36 -9.06
CA GLY A 204 -0.42 -2.39 -10.08
C GLY A 204 0.76 -3.29 -9.67
N PHE A 205 1.97 -2.73 -9.63
CA PHE A 205 3.19 -3.48 -9.27
C PHE A 205 3.15 -4.10 -7.86
N GLY A 206 2.44 -3.50 -6.90
CA GLY A 206 2.28 -4.05 -5.55
C GLY A 206 1.59 -5.42 -5.54
N GLY A 207 0.70 -5.68 -6.50
CA GLY A 207 0.09 -7.00 -6.68
C GLY A 207 1.07 -8.07 -7.17
N LEU A 208 2.07 -7.69 -7.98
CA LEU A 208 3.15 -8.60 -8.36
C LEU A 208 4.05 -8.92 -7.17
N VAL A 209 4.33 -7.94 -6.31
CA VAL A 209 5.08 -8.15 -5.05
C VAL A 209 4.33 -9.14 -4.16
N ILE A 210 3.01 -9.02 -4.03
CA ILE A 210 2.17 -10.01 -3.32
C ILE A 210 2.26 -11.39 -3.96
N LYS A 211 2.11 -11.51 -5.30
CA LYS A 211 2.23 -12.80 -5.98
C LYS A 211 3.58 -13.46 -5.71
N GLN A 212 4.66 -12.70 -5.84
CA GLN A 212 6.02 -13.18 -5.56
C GLN A 212 6.17 -13.62 -4.10
N ALA A 213 5.67 -12.83 -3.16
CA ALA A 213 5.73 -13.18 -1.75
C ALA A 213 4.97 -14.48 -1.44
N LEU A 214 3.79 -14.69 -2.03
CA LEU A 214 3.00 -15.90 -1.81
C LEU A 214 3.63 -17.14 -2.47
N ALA A 215 4.20 -17.00 -3.67
CA ALA A 215 4.99 -18.04 -4.32
C ALA A 215 6.25 -18.41 -3.51
N SER A 216 6.93 -17.43 -2.92
CA SER A 216 8.07 -17.68 -2.05
C SER A 216 7.65 -18.33 -0.72
N LEU A 217 6.59 -17.79 -0.09
CA LEU A 217 6.07 -18.28 1.20
C LEU A 217 5.57 -19.72 1.12
N SER A 218 5.00 -20.14 -0.01
CA SER A 218 4.49 -21.50 -0.18
C SER A 218 5.59 -22.57 -0.15
N LYS A 219 6.79 -22.22 -0.61
CA LYS A 219 7.99 -23.07 -0.66
C LYS A 219 8.69 -23.19 0.71
N LEU A 220 8.44 -22.25 1.63
CA LEU A 220 8.98 -22.30 2.98
C LEU A 220 8.33 -23.41 3.81
N ARG A 221 9.10 -23.99 4.72
CA ARG A 221 8.70 -25.15 5.55
C ARG A 221 8.69 -24.84 7.05
N GLY A 222 8.99 -23.61 7.45
CA GLY A 222 8.89 -23.18 8.85
C GLY A 222 7.43 -23.12 9.29
N GLU A 223 7.20 -23.42 10.58
CA GLU A 223 5.85 -23.48 11.16
C GLU A 223 5.17 -22.10 11.11
N THR A 224 5.91 -21.03 11.44
CA THR A 224 5.40 -19.66 11.40
C THR A 224 4.96 -19.28 9.99
N GLU A 225 5.79 -19.52 8.98
CA GLU A 225 5.48 -19.25 7.57
C GLU A 225 4.26 -20.03 7.08
N MET A 226 4.16 -21.30 7.48
CA MET A 226 3.01 -22.15 7.15
C MET A 226 1.73 -21.61 7.79
N ASN A 227 1.79 -21.17 9.05
CA ASN A 227 0.64 -20.61 9.76
C ASN A 227 0.22 -19.25 9.18
N VAL A 228 1.17 -18.41 8.81
CA VAL A 228 0.93 -17.14 8.09
C VAL A 228 0.23 -17.42 6.76
N PHE A 229 0.74 -18.37 5.99
CA PHE A 229 0.11 -18.76 4.72
C PHE A 229 -1.31 -19.28 4.94
N ARG A 230 -1.53 -20.13 5.95
CA ARG A 230 -2.86 -20.65 6.32
C ARG A 230 -3.81 -19.59 6.86
N ALA A 231 -3.31 -18.47 7.36
CA ALA A 231 -4.12 -17.36 7.83
C ALA A 231 -4.56 -16.44 6.68
N LEU A 232 -3.96 -16.55 5.49
CA LEU A 232 -4.44 -15.83 4.32
C LEU A 232 -5.85 -16.30 3.94
N ARG A 233 -6.75 -15.34 3.75
CA ARG A 233 -8.16 -15.59 3.38
C ARG A 233 -8.52 -15.00 2.03
N GLY A 234 -7.85 -13.94 1.62
CA GLY A 234 -8.09 -13.38 0.31
C GLY A 234 -7.01 -12.43 -0.16
N VAL A 235 -7.04 -12.19 -1.47
CA VAL A 235 -6.21 -11.21 -2.16
C VAL A 235 -7.11 -10.38 -3.08
N VAL A 236 -7.01 -9.06 -2.97
CA VAL A 236 -7.75 -8.13 -3.83
C VAL A 236 -6.76 -7.35 -4.68
N PHE A 237 -6.85 -7.52 -5.99
CA PHE A 237 -5.97 -6.88 -6.96
C PHE A 237 -6.66 -5.73 -7.69
N PHE A 238 -5.95 -4.63 -7.88
CA PHE A 238 -6.37 -3.49 -8.70
C PHE A 238 -5.40 -3.35 -9.87
N GLY A 239 -5.85 -3.67 -11.09
CA GLY A 239 -5.13 -3.39 -12.33
C GLY A 239 -3.71 -3.96 -12.37
N VAL A 240 -3.51 -5.13 -11.78
CA VAL A 240 -2.18 -5.73 -11.63
C VAL A 240 -1.73 -6.35 -12.96
N PRO A 241 -0.55 -6.02 -13.48
CA PRO A 241 -0.10 -6.47 -14.80
C PRO A 241 0.45 -7.90 -14.74
N HIS A 242 -0.39 -8.90 -14.46
CA HIS A 242 0.04 -10.29 -14.30
C HIS A 242 0.65 -10.88 -15.58
N ASP A 243 0.26 -10.37 -16.75
CA ASP A 243 0.79 -10.73 -18.07
C ASP A 243 1.55 -9.55 -18.73
N GLY A 244 2.01 -8.61 -17.90
CA GLY A 244 2.63 -7.37 -18.34
C GLY A 244 1.61 -6.29 -18.70
N MET A 245 2.15 -5.17 -19.21
CA MET A 245 1.44 -3.91 -19.46
C MET A 245 2.12 -3.11 -20.56
N ASP A 246 1.44 -2.06 -21.01
CA ASP A 246 2.09 -1.03 -21.80
C ASP A 246 3.08 -0.24 -20.94
N ILE A 247 4.37 -0.37 -21.25
CA ILE A 247 5.46 0.28 -20.50
C ILE A 247 5.80 1.67 -21.05
N THR A 248 5.14 2.11 -22.13
CA THR A 248 5.39 3.41 -22.76
C THR A 248 5.26 4.53 -21.73
N PHE A 249 4.28 4.45 -20.84
CA PHE A 249 4.13 5.39 -19.73
C PHE A 249 5.40 5.51 -18.88
N PHE A 250 6.02 4.41 -18.47
CA PHE A 250 7.22 4.47 -17.64
C PHE A 250 8.45 4.96 -18.40
N GLN A 251 8.57 4.61 -19.68
CA GLN A 251 9.65 5.11 -20.53
C GLN A 251 9.57 6.63 -20.73
N LEU A 252 8.36 7.18 -20.68
CA LEU A 252 8.12 8.62 -20.87
C LEU A 252 8.11 9.40 -19.55
N ALA A 253 7.64 8.80 -18.45
CA ALA A 253 7.43 9.47 -17.17
C ALA A 253 8.56 9.30 -16.15
N ALA A 254 9.40 8.27 -16.26
CA ALA A 254 10.48 8.04 -15.31
C ALA A 254 11.81 8.62 -15.80
N GLU A 255 12.46 9.44 -14.97
CA GLU A 255 13.77 10.01 -15.32
C GLU A 255 14.86 8.93 -15.41
N HIS A 256 14.84 7.97 -14.48
CA HIS A 256 15.86 6.92 -14.38
C HIS A 256 15.25 5.59 -13.91
N PRO A 257 14.37 4.92 -14.67
CA PRO A 257 13.72 3.71 -14.20
C PRO A 257 14.68 2.52 -14.11
N ASN A 258 14.35 1.53 -13.26
CA ASN A 258 15.00 0.23 -13.27
C ASN A 258 14.58 -0.56 -14.52
N GLN A 259 15.33 -0.39 -15.61
CA GLN A 259 15.03 -0.98 -16.92
C GLN A 259 14.82 -2.49 -16.89
N GLN A 260 15.58 -3.22 -16.06
CA GLN A 260 15.41 -4.67 -15.94
C GLN A 260 14.00 -5.03 -15.45
N VAL A 261 13.48 -4.29 -14.47
CA VAL A 261 12.11 -4.53 -13.98
C VAL A 261 11.09 -4.02 -14.98
N ILE A 262 11.27 -2.82 -15.54
CA ILE A 262 10.33 -2.28 -16.54
C ILE A 262 10.21 -3.18 -17.77
N ASP A 263 11.32 -3.68 -18.32
CA ASP A 263 11.30 -4.57 -19.48
C ASP A 263 10.62 -5.90 -19.16
N SER A 264 10.77 -6.41 -17.93
CA SER A 264 10.05 -7.62 -17.50
C SER A 264 8.53 -7.45 -17.44
N LEU A 265 8.04 -6.20 -17.37
CA LEU A 265 6.62 -5.84 -17.35
C LEU A 265 6.05 -5.57 -18.75
N ARG A 266 6.83 -5.67 -19.82
CA ARG A 266 6.35 -5.40 -21.18
C ARG A 266 5.18 -6.34 -21.55
N ARG A 267 4.18 -5.79 -22.23
CA ARG A 267 3.01 -6.51 -22.73
C ARG A 267 3.41 -7.78 -23.50
N GLY A 268 2.67 -8.86 -23.26
CA GLY A 268 2.94 -10.20 -23.83
C GLY A 268 3.64 -11.14 -22.85
N GLY A 269 3.86 -10.70 -21.60
CA GLY A 269 4.46 -11.47 -20.53
C GLY A 269 5.95 -11.73 -20.73
N SER A 270 6.76 -11.47 -19.70
CA SER A 270 8.12 -12.02 -19.66
C SER A 270 8.08 -13.50 -19.22
N GLU A 271 9.12 -14.25 -19.55
CA GLU A 271 9.33 -15.60 -18.98
C GLU A 271 9.25 -15.56 -17.44
N SER A 272 9.79 -14.50 -16.82
CA SER A 272 9.70 -14.28 -15.37
C SER A 272 8.26 -14.14 -14.86
N LEU A 273 7.39 -13.39 -15.56
CA LEU A 273 5.99 -13.25 -15.16
C LEU A 273 5.19 -14.54 -15.36
N ASN A 274 5.48 -15.28 -16.44
CA ASN A 274 4.88 -16.59 -16.68
C ASN A 274 5.28 -17.60 -15.60
N GLN A 275 6.57 -17.66 -15.27
CA GLN A 275 7.07 -18.50 -14.19
C GLN A 275 6.44 -18.12 -12.85
N LEU A 276 6.39 -16.82 -12.52
CA LEU A 276 5.73 -16.35 -11.31
C LEU A 276 4.25 -16.74 -11.26
N HIS A 277 3.53 -16.66 -12.37
CA HIS A 277 2.14 -17.07 -12.43
C HIS A 277 1.96 -18.57 -12.14
N VAL A 278 2.80 -19.43 -12.73
CA VAL A 278 2.80 -20.88 -12.48
C VAL A 278 3.06 -21.17 -11.00
N GLU A 279 4.10 -20.56 -10.43
CA GLU A 279 4.45 -20.75 -9.01
C GLU A 279 3.38 -20.23 -8.06
N PHE A 280 2.73 -19.11 -8.41
CA PHE A 280 1.62 -18.55 -7.64
C PHE A 280 0.42 -19.49 -7.63
N LEU A 281 0.07 -20.11 -8.76
CA LEU A 281 -1.03 -21.09 -8.81
C LEU A 281 -0.68 -22.36 -8.03
N GLN A 282 0.57 -22.84 -8.18
CA GLN A 282 1.08 -23.99 -7.41
C GLN A 282 1.13 -23.73 -5.90
N ALA A 283 1.25 -22.46 -5.47
CA ALA A 283 1.24 -22.11 -4.05
C ALA A 283 -0.06 -22.55 -3.34
N PHE A 284 -1.17 -22.63 -4.08
CA PHE A 284 -2.48 -22.94 -3.54
C PHE A 284 -2.99 -24.34 -3.88
N SER A 285 -2.38 -25.06 -4.83
CA SER A 285 -2.83 -26.40 -5.22
C SER A 285 -2.79 -27.45 -4.09
N GLU A 286 -1.99 -27.22 -3.05
CA GLU A 286 -1.81 -28.13 -1.91
C GLU A 286 -2.27 -27.53 -0.57
N LYS A 287 -2.84 -26.32 -0.56
CA LYS A 287 -3.15 -25.55 0.67
C LYS A 287 -4.55 -24.94 0.59
N CYS A 288 -5.03 -24.34 1.70
CA CYS A 288 -6.28 -23.57 1.67
C CYS A 288 -6.20 -22.48 0.60
N GLU A 289 -7.13 -22.52 -0.36
CA GLU A 289 -7.21 -21.51 -1.42
C GLU A 289 -7.79 -20.21 -0.85
N PRO A 290 -7.06 -19.08 -0.91
CA PRO A 290 -7.62 -17.79 -0.60
C PRO A 290 -8.54 -17.33 -1.73
N GLU A 291 -9.51 -16.49 -1.41
CA GLU A 291 -10.33 -15.86 -2.42
C GLU A 291 -9.56 -14.74 -3.13
N ILE A 292 -9.38 -14.86 -4.44
CA ILE A 292 -8.66 -13.86 -5.24
C ILE A 292 -9.64 -13.10 -6.12
N PHE A 293 -9.75 -11.78 -5.90
CA PHE A 293 -10.59 -10.87 -6.67
C PHE A 293 -9.76 -9.86 -7.45
N SER A 294 -10.13 -9.60 -8.70
CA SER A 294 -9.44 -8.65 -9.58
C SER A 294 -10.37 -7.53 -10.06
N PHE A 295 -10.02 -6.29 -9.75
CA PHE A 295 -10.58 -5.08 -10.33
C PHE A 295 -9.74 -4.64 -11.54
N TYR A 296 -10.40 -4.28 -12.65
CA TYR A 296 -9.72 -3.86 -13.88
C TYR A 296 -10.25 -2.53 -14.44
N GLU A 297 -9.37 -1.81 -15.14
CA GLU A 297 -9.64 -0.51 -15.74
C GLU A 297 -10.53 -0.62 -16.99
N THR A 298 -11.37 0.39 -17.24
CA THR A 298 -12.13 0.49 -18.50
C THR A 298 -11.97 1.83 -19.20
N LEU A 299 -11.24 2.78 -18.62
CA LEU A 299 -10.88 4.04 -19.26
C LEU A 299 -9.41 4.03 -19.65
N GLU A 300 -9.10 4.69 -20.76
CA GLU A 300 -7.74 4.87 -21.22
C GLU A 300 -6.97 5.81 -20.28
N SER A 301 -5.66 5.57 -20.15
CA SER A 301 -4.75 6.51 -19.51
C SER A 301 -4.25 7.52 -20.54
N ASP A 302 -4.17 8.79 -20.15
CA ASP A 302 -3.43 9.80 -20.91
C ASP A 302 -1.93 9.59 -20.67
N ILE A 303 -1.23 9.18 -21.73
CA ILE A 303 0.20 8.92 -21.76
C ILE A 303 0.85 10.05 -22.58
N SER A 304 0.72 11.29 -22.11
CA SER A 304 1.36 12.45 -22.71
C SER A 304 2.74 12.73 -22.12
N ARG A 305 3.67 13.16 -22.97
CA ARG A 305 4.98 13.68 -22.56
C ARG A 305 4.85 15.15 -22.19
N GLN A 306 5.56 15.60 -21.15
CA GLN A 306 5.77 17.04 -20.86
C GLN A 306 6.71 17.75 -21.88
N HIS A 307 6.71 17.34 -23.16
CA HIS A 307 7.42 18.05 -24.22
C HIS A 307 6.40 18.75 -25.12
N LYS A 308 6.63 20.04 -25.41
CA LYS A 308 5.74 20.93 -26.14
C LYS A 308 5.32 20.46 -27.56
N ASP A 309 5.93 19.39 -28.08
CA ASP A 309 5.66 18.80 -29.41
C ASP A 309 5.34 17.29 -29.37
N ALA A 310 5.00 16.72 -28.21
CA ALA A 310 4.69 15.28 -28.13
C ALA A 310 3.22 14.99 -28.46
N THR A 311 2.97 14.08 -29.40
CA THR A 311 1.65 13.49 -29.65
C THR A 311 1.15 12.79 -28.39
N SER A 312 -0.02 13.18 -27.88
CA SER A 312 -0.69 12.50 -26.78
C SER A 312 -1.07 11.08 -27.22
N PHE A 313 -0.63 10.07 -26.48
CA PHE A 313 -1.06 8.69 -26.69
C PHE A 313 -2.07 8.35 -25.61
N THR A 314 -3.26 7.89 -25.99
CA THR A 314 -4.23 7.33 -25.04
C THR A 314 -4.27 5.83 -25.22
N GLY A 315 -4.34 5.09 -24.11
CA GLY A 315 -4.47 3.65 -24.19
C GLY A 315 -4.71 2.98 -22.84
N VAL A 316 -5.27 1.77 -22.92
CA VAL A 316 -5.37 0.87 -21.77
C VAL A 316 -3.97 0.36 -21.42
N VAL A 317 -3.52 0.66 -20.21
CA VAL A 317 -2.18 0.33 -19.75
C VAL A 317 -2.09 -1.15 -19.41
N VAL A 318 -3.08 -1.68 -18.69
CA VAL A 318 -3.19 -3.10 -18.32
C VAL A 318 -4.47 -3.67 -18.91
N THR A 319 -4.34 -4.65 -19.81
CA THR A 319 -5.51 -5.28 -20.43
C THR A 319 -6.32 -6.05 -19.38
N LYS A 320 -7.63 -6.22 -19.62
CA LYS A 320 -8.49 -7.07 -18.77
C LYS A 320 -7.87 -8.45 -18.56
N ALA A 321 -7.40 -9.09 -19.64
CA ALA A 321 -6.76 -10.40 -19.59
C ALA A 321 -5.54 -10.42 -18.65
N SER A 322 -4.68 -9.40 -18.70
CA SER A 322 -3.54 -9.27 -17.78
C SER A 322 -4.00 -9.01 -16.34
N ALA A 323 -4.98 -8.13 -16.12
CA ALA A 323 -5.49 -7.78 -14.78
C ALA A 323 -6.21 -8.94 -14.06
N THR A 324 -6.77 -9.90 -14.80
CA THR A 324 -7.57 -11.00 -14.25
C THR A 324 -6.89 -12.36 -14.30
N ARG A 325 -5.61 -12.44 -14.71
CA ARG A 325 -4.84 -13.70 -14.79
C ARG A 325 -4.40 -14.18 -13.40
N CYS A 326 -5.36 -14.68 -12.62
CA CYS A 326 -5.19 -15.09 -11.22
C CYS A 326 -5.58 -16.53 -10.92
N HIS A 327 -6.28 -17.19 -11.84
CA HIS A 327 -6.90 -18.50 -11.65
C HIS A 327 -6.47 -19.46 -12.77
N LEU A 328 -6.64 -20.76 -12.53
CA LEU A 328 -6.51 -21.79 -13.57
C LEU A 328 -7.74 -21.74 -14.48
N GLY A 329 -7.56 -21.53 -15.78
CA GLY A 329 -8.65 -21.47 -16.76
C GLY A 329 -9.20 -20.06 -17.01
N GLU A 330 -10.34 -19.97 -17.69
CA GLU A 330 -10.95 -18.68 -18.00
C GLU A 330 -11.44 -17.96 -16.73
N PRO A 331 -11.31 -16.63 -16.64
CA PRO A 331 -11.79 -15.88 -15.49
C PRO A 331 -13.30 -16.10 -15.32
N ASN A 332 -13.71 -16.79 -14.25
CA ASN A 332 -15.12 -16.82 -13.87
C ASN A 332 -15.53 -15.38 -13.48
N GLY A 333 -16.58 -14.85 -14.12
CA GLY A 333 -17.00 -13.45 -13.95
C GLY A 333 -17.33 -13.06 -12.50
N GLN A 334 -17.51 -14.04 -11.62
CA GLN A 334 -17.77 -13.85 -10.19
C GLN A 334 -16.61 -13.24 -9.41
N HIS A 335 -15.36 -13.39 -9.86
CA HIS A 335 -14.15 -12.91 -9.16
C HIS A 335 -13.47 -11.72 -9.84
N THR A 336 -14.17 -11.09 -10.78
CA THR A 336 -13.64 -9.94 -11.53
C THR A 336 -14.65 -8.81 -11.56
N CYS A 337 -14.20 -7.58 -11.43
CA CYS A 337 -15.07 -6.41 -11.47
C CYS A 337 -14.43 -5.29 -12.29
N ALA A 338 -15.21 -4.67 -13.16
CA ALA A 338 -14.78 -3.51 -13.92
C ALA A 338 -15.00 -2.24 -13.09
N ILE A 339 -14.05 -1.31 -13.11
CA ILE A 339 -14.25 0.04 -12.54
C ILE A 339 -14.01 1.05 -13.68
N PRO A 340 -14.90 2.04 -13.86
CA PRO A 340 -14.81 3.06 -14.91
C PRO A 340 -13.72 4.10 -14.65
N ARG A 341 -12.46 3.64 -14.59
CA ARG A 341 -11.26 4.43 -14.32
C ARG A 341 -10.09 3.96 -15.18
N SER A 342 -9.07 4.81 -15.27
CA SER A 342 -7.75 4.45 -15.77
C SER A 342 -6.94 3.70 -14.71
N ASN A 343 -5.91 2.96 -15.10
CA ASN A 343 -5.05 2.21 -14.18
C ASN A 343 -4.53 3.03 -12.99
N ALA A 344 -4.11 4.28 -13.27
CA ALA A 344 -3.52 5.19 -12.29
C ALA A 344 -4.51 5.59 -11.18
N ASN A 345 -5.80 5.65 -11.50
CA ASN A 345 -6.86 6.06 -10.57
C ASN A 345 -7.70 4.88 -10.07
N LEU A 346 -7.43 3.66 -10.53
CA LEU A 346 -8.26 2.48 -10.30
C LEU A 346 -8.46 2.13 -8.82
N ALA A 347 -7.46 2.40 -7.98
CA ALA A 347 -7.48 2.11 -6.55
C ALA A 347 -7.69 3.36 -5.66
N ARG A 348 -8.02 4.52 -6.28
CA ARG A 348 -8.30 5.77 -5.58
C ARG A 348 -9.80 5.95 -5.50
N PHE A 349 -10.33 6.12 -4.30
CA PHE A 349 -11.76 6.33 -4.07
C PHE A 349 -11.98 7.61 -3.30
N GLU A 350 -12.92 8.43 -3.76
CA GLU A 350 -13.38 9.63 -3.07
C GLU A 350 -14.26 9.25 -1.84
N PRO A 351 -14.50 10.15 -0.87
CA PRO A 351 -15.26 9.83 0.35
C PRO A 351 -16.67 9.23 0.14
N HIS A 352 -17.33 9.52 -0.99
CA HIS A 352 -18.68 9.05 -1.33
C HIS A 352 -18.72 8.35 -2.69
N ASP A 353 -17.62 7.71 -3.04
CA ASP A 353 -17.43 7.09 -4.33
C ASP A 353 -18.30 5.83 -4.48
N PRO A 354 -19.21 5.76 -5.46
CA PRO A 354 -20.08 4.60 -5.64
C PRO A 354 -19.30 3.33 -5.99
N GLU A 355 -18.13 3.45 -6.61
CA GLU A 355 -17.30 2.29 -6.98
C GLU A 355 -16.64 1.64 -5.75
N PHE A 356 -16.54 2.37 -4.63
CA PHE A 356 -16.02 1.82 -3.39
C PHE A 356 -16.95 0.73 -2.80
N ASP A 357 -18.25 0.77 -3.08
CA ASP A 357 -19.20 -0.24 -2.59
C ASP A 357 -18.85 -1.64 -3.08
N ALA A 358 -18.40 -1.79 -4.32
CA ALA A 358 -17.95 -3.08 -4.86
C ALA A 358 -16.74 -3.62 -4.10
N VAL A 359 -15.77 -2.76 -3.78
CA VAL A 359 -14.58 -3.10 -2.98
C VAL A 359 -14.98 -3.49 -1.57
N ARG A 360 -15.79 -2.68 -0.90
CA ARG A 360 -16.29 -2.94 0.46
C ARG A 360 -17.01 -4.29 0.53
N ASN A 361 -17.95 -4.53 -0.39
CA ASN A 361 -18.75 -5.75 -0.41
C ASN A 361 -17.87 -6.99 -0.68
N THR A 362 -16.85 -6.86 -1.53
CA THR A 362 -15.85 -7.90 -1.77
C THR A 362 -15.09 -8.24 -0.48
N LEU A 363 -14.55 -7.24 0.21
CA LEU A 363 -13.81 -7.43 1.46
C LEU A 363 -14.70 -8.05 2.55
N LEU A 364 -15.93 -7.56 2.72
CA LEU A 364 -16.90 -8.13 3.66
C LEU A 364 -17.24 -9.58 3.33
N GLY A 365 -17.40 -9.90 2.04
CA GLY A 365 -17.66 -11.26 1.58
C GLY A 365 -16.54 -12.22 1.99
N ILE A 366 -15.28 -11.83 1.74
CA ILE A 366 -14.09 -12.62 2.12
C ILE A 366 -14.05 -12.80 3.65
N ILE A 367 -14.26 -11.72 4.41
CA ILE A 367 -14.23 -11.78 5.89
C ILE A 367 -15.31 -12.71 6.43
N GLN A 368 -16.53 -12.64 5.88
CA GLN A 368 -17.66 -13.45 6.36
C GLN A 368 -17.51 -14.94 6.05
N ARG A 369 -16.88 -15.31 4.93
CA ARG A 369 -16.61 -16.71 4.58
C ARG A 369 -15.40 -17.28 5.31
N ALA A 370 -14.53 -16.41 5.81
CA ALA A 370 -13.35 -16.76 6.57
C ALA A 370 -13.59 -17.01 8.08
N ALA A 371 -14.75 -16.58 8.59
CA ALA A 371 -15.11 -16.55 10.00
C ALA A 371 -15.62 -17.89 10.54
#